data_AF-A0A3P7K3R1-F1
#
_entry.id   AF-A0A3P7K3R1-F1
#
_cell.length_a   1.000
_cell.length_b   1.000
_cell.length_c   1.000
_cell.angle_alpha   90.00
_cell.angle_beta   90.00
_cell.angle_gamma   90.00
#
_symmetry.space_group_name_H-M   'P 1'
#
loop_
_entity.id
_entity.type
_entity.pdbx_description
1 polymer ?
#
loop_
_entity_poly.entity_id
_entity_poly.type
_entity_poly.pdbx_seq_one_letter_code
_entity_poly.pdbx_strand_id
1 'polypeptide(L)'
;EHVTALRNLSSLIRQYFPTTPTYWAIGNHEGVPVNSFAPHFVDERFWPIWLYEEFAKMSNPWITSEASKALVTLEGHFSRGSYSVQVIEGLRLISLNSGFCETTNFFLYLNQSDPDGTMTWLAAELFKAEVAGDSVHILSHIPPGDGECLEGWARNYYKIVQRSTPSYVTFLLY
;
A
#
# COMPACT_ATOMS: atom_id res chain seq x y z
N GLU A 1 13.54 11.20 -14.48
CA GLU A 1 14.57 10.72 -13.54
C GLU A 1 13.98 9.80 -12.47
N HIS A 2 12.95 10.23 -11.72
CA HIS A 2 12.36 9.43 -10.64
C HIS A 2 11.85 8.02 -11.05
N VAL A 3 10.96 7.94 -12.04
CA VAL A 3 10.48 6.65 -12.60
C VAL A 3 11.62 5.77 -13.15
N THR A 4 12.68 6.38 -13.67
CA THR A 4 13.84 5.64 -14.19
C THR A 4 14.57 4.91 -13.06
N ALA A 5 14.68 5.52 -11.87
CA ALA A 5 15.28 4.87 -10.71
C ALA A 5 14.47 3.63 -10.29
N LEU A 6 13.14 3.75 -10.21
CA LEU A 6 12.23 2.64 -9.91
C LEU A 6 12.37 1.47 -10.90
N ARG A 7 12.38 1.79 -12.21
CA ARG A 7 12.55 0.78 -13.26
C ARG A 7 13.92 0.11 -13.21
N ASN A 8 14.99 0.86 -12.95
CA ASN A 8 16.34 0.31 -12.83
C ASN A 8 16.45 -0.62 -11.63
N LEU A 9 15.93 -0.22 -10.47
CA LEU A 9 15.91 -1.06 -9.27
C LEU A 9 15.12 -2.35 -9.50
N SER A 10 13.90 -2.23 -10.04
CA SER A 10 13.07 -3.39 -10.37
C SER A 10 13.76 -4.33 -11.35
N SER A 11 14.39 -3.79 -12.39
CA SER A 11 15.12 -4.58 -13.39
C SER A 11 16.33 -5.29 -12.78
N LEU A 12 17.06 -4.63 -11.88
CA LEU A 12 18.20 -5.22 -11.18
C LEU A 12 17.76 -6.38 -10.28
N ILE A 13 16.69 -6.20 -9.50
CA ILE A 13 16.16 -7.29 -8.66
C ILE A 13 15.73 -8.47 -9.55
N ARG A 14 15.00 -8.22 -10.64
CA ARG A 14 14.60 -9.28 -11.58
C ARG A 14 15.79 -9.99 -12.24
N GLN A 15 16.88 -9.27 -12.50
CA GLN A 15 18.09 -9.84 -13.08
C GLN A 15 18.74 -10.85 -12.13
N TYR A 16 18.85 -10.53 -10.84
CA TYR A 16 19.51 -11.39 -9.86
C TYR A 16 18.58 -12.42 -9.20
N PHE A 17 17.27 -12.17 -9.21
CA PHE A 17 16.24 -13.04 -8.64
C PHE A 17 15.12 -13.34 -9.66
N PRO A 18 15.45 -14.01 -10.78
CA PRO A 18 14.54 -14.14 -11.92
C PRO A 18 13.28 -14.98 -11.64
N THR A 19 13.33 -15.85 -10.64
CA THR A 19 12.22 -16.76 -10.28
C THR A 19 11.65 -16.47 -8.90
N THR A 20 12.16 -15.45 -8.20
CA THR A 20 11.70 -15.12 -6.85
C THR A 20 10.58 -14.09 -6.95
N PRO A 21 9.41 -14.34 -6.33
CA PRO A 21 8.36 -13.34 -6.24
C PRO A 21 8.84 -12.08 -5.53
N THR A 22 8.56 -10.93 -6.13
CA THR A 22 8.89 -9.61 -5.56
C THR A 22 7.62 -8.81 -5.35
N TYR A 23 7.42 -8.34 -4.12
CA TYR A 23 6.29 -7.50 -3.73
C TYR A 23 6.81 -6.16 -3.22
N TRP A 24 6.15 -5.09 -3.62
CA TRP A 24 6.58 -3.73 -3.35
C TRP A 24 5.54 -3.01 -2.51
N ALA A 25 5.99 -2.20 -1.54
CA ALA A 25 5.20 -1.12 -0.96
C ALA A 25 5.80 0.22 -1.35
N ILE A 26 4.94 1.23 -1.37
CA ILE A 26 5.28 2.59 -1.76
C ILE A 26 5.85 3.30 -0.54
N GLY A 27 7.04 3.89 -0.69
CA GLY A 27 7.66 4.74 0.31
C GLY A 27 7.35 6.21 0.08
N ASN A 28 7.76 7.04 1.04
CA ASN A 28 7.40 8.46 1.06
C ASN A 28 8.22 9.28 0.05
N HIS A 29 9.41 8.80 -0.30
CA HIS A 29 10.29 9.36 -1.33
C HIS A 29 9.85 9.08 -2.77
N GLU A 30 8.89 8.18 -2.99
CA GLU A 30 8.35 7.89 -4.32
C GLU A 30 7.41 8.97 -4.87
N GLY A 31 6.79 9.73 -3.96
CA GLY A 31 5.98 10.89 -4.31
C GLY A 31 6.84 12.01 -4.91
N VAL A 32 6.31 12.73 -5.89
CA VAL A 32 6.97 13.94 -6.42
C VAL A 32 5.99 15.12 -6.38
N PRO A 33 6.26 16.15 -5.55
CA PRO A 33 7.34 16.28 -4.57
C PRO A 33 7.32 15.19 -3.47
N VAL A 34 8.41 15.06 -2.69
CA VAL A 34 8.48 14.09 -1.58
C VAL A 34 7.22 14.17 -0.69
N ASN A 35 6.76 13.03 -0.18
CA ASN A 35 5.57 12.89 0.67
C ASN A 35 4.23 13.25 -0.01
N SER A 36 4.22 13.54 -1.31
CA SER A 36 3.02 14.01 -2.01
C SER A 36 2.16 12.86 -2.51
N PHE A 37 1.22 12.42 -1.66
CA PHE A 37 0.20 11.42 -2.00
C PHE A 37 -1.19 12.04 -1.88
N ALA A 38 -1.69 12.61 -2.98
CA ALA A 38 -3.00 13.25 -3.01
C ALA A 38 -4.12 12.18 -2.98
N PRO A 39 -5.04 12.23 -2.00
CA PRO A 39 -6.26 11.42 -2.01
C PRO A 39 -7.26 11.97 -3.03
N HIS A 40 -8.28 11.20 -3.37
CA HIS A 40 -9.20 11.51 -4.47
C HIS A 40 -10.22 12.61 -4.17
N PHE A 41 -10.25 13.14 -2.95
CA PHE A 41 -10.96 14.40 -2.67
C PHE A 41 -10.20 15.64 -3.17
N VAL A 42 -8.91 15.48 -3.53
CA VAL A 42 -8.08 16.52 -4.15
C VAL A 42 -8.28 16.49 -5.67
N ASP A 43 -8.00 17.61 -6.34
CA ASP A 43 -8.05 17.71 -7.81
C ASP A 43 -7.18 16.63 -8.49
N GLU A 44 -7.73 16.05 -9.57
CA GLU A 44 -7.18 14.89 -10.29
C GLU A 44 -5.75 15.08 -10.79
N ARG A 45 -5.39 16.31 -11.11
CA ARG A 45 -4.05 16.68 -11.56
C ARG A 45 -2.95 16.43 -10.53
N PHE A 46 -3.30 16.19 -9.27
CA PHE A 46 -2.36 15.88 -8.19
C PHE A 46 -2.33 14.38 -7.84
N TRP A 47 -3.19 13.55 -8.43
CA TRP A 47 -3.22 12.13 -8.11
C TRP A 47 -1.97 11.43 -8.65
N PRO A 48 -1.27 10.64 -7.81
CA PRO A 48 -0.05 9.94 -8.21
C PRO A 48 -0.36 8.64 -9.00
N ILE A 49 -1.34 8.67 -9.91
CA ILE A 49 -1.73 7.50 -10.72
C ILE A 49 -0.55 6.97 -11.53
N TRP A 50 0.27 7.87 -12.08
CA TRP A 50 1.49 7.51 -12.82
C TRP A 50 2.45 6.64 -11.99
N LEU A 51 2.52 6.87 -10.67
CA LEU A 51 3.39 6.11 -9.77
C LEU A 51 2.80 4.73 -9.51
N TYR A 52 1.49 4.68 -9.25
CA TYR A 52 0.78 3.44 -9.00
C TYR A 52 0.83 2.49 -10.20
N GLU A 53 0.72 3.03 -11.42
CA GLU A 53 0.91 2.26 -12.65
C GLU A 53 2.31 1.65 -12.77
N GLU A 54 3.36 2.38 -12.37
CA GLU A 54 4.72 1.85 -12.40
C GLU A 54 4.91 0.75 -11.35
N PHE A 55 4.35 0.91 -10.15
CA PHE A 55 4.37 -0.15 -9.13
C PHE A 55 3.64 -1.42 -9.58
N ALA A 56 2.52 -1.29 -10.29
CA ALA A 56 1.84 -2.44 -10.88
C ALA A 56 2.71 -3.13 -11.95
N LYS A 57 3.39 -2.37 -12.82
CA LYS A 57 4.35 -2.93 -13.80
C LYS A 57 5.52 -3.62 -13.12
N MET A 58 6.04 -3.06 -12.03
CA MET A 58 7.16 -3.60 -11.24
C MET A 58 6.78 -4.88 -10.48
N SER A 59 5.53 -4.98 -10.05
CA SER A 59 5.01 -6.13 -9.31
C SER A 59 4.64 -7.31 -10.21
N ASN A 60 4.44 -7.09 -11.52
CA ASN A 60 4.24 -8.17 -12.48
C ASN A 60 5.48 -9.07 -12.63
N PRO A 61 5.32 -10.40 -12.84
CA PRO A 61 4.05 -11.14 -12.91
C PRO A 61 3.55 -11.66 -11.55
N TRP A 62 4.13 -11.21 -10.44
CA TRP A 62 3.97 -11.84 -9.12
C TRP A 62 2.68 -11.48 -8.38
N ILE A 63 1.93 -10.52 -8.90
CA ILE A 63 0.61 -10.17 -8.41
C ILE A 63 -0.46 -10.55 -9.44
N THR A 64 -1.64 -10.94 -8.97
CA THR A 64 -2.74 -11.33 -9.85
C THR A 64 -3.24 -10.15 -10.70
N SER A 65 -4.05 -10.44 -11.72
CA SER A 65 -4.65 -9.37 -12.53
C SER A 65 -5.56 -8.47 -11.68
N GLU A 66 -6.20 -9.04 -10.66
CA GLU A 66 -7.07 -8.38 -9.70
C GLU A 66 -6.26 -7.49 -8.74
N ALA A 67 -5.13 -8.00 -8.21
CA ALA A 67 -4.24 -7.20 -7.37
C ALA A 67 -3.57 -6.07 -8.16
N SER A 68 -3.18 -6.33 -9.41
CA SER A 68 -2.68 -5.31 -10.33
C SER A 68 -3.73 -4.23 -10.59
N LYS A 69 -4.98 -4.64 -10.81
CA LYS A 69 -6.11 -3.71 -10.95
C LYS A 69 -6.27 -2.90 -9.67
N ALA A 70 -6.36 -3.52 -8.49
CA ALA A 70 -6.52 -2.81 -7.22
C ALA A 70 -5.42 -1.75 -6.97
N LEU A 71 -4.18 -2.00 -7.43
CA LEU A 71 -3.08 -1.04 -7.41
C LEU A 71 -3.31 0.19 -8.29
N VAL A 72 -4.03 0.08 -9.40
CA VAL A 72 -4.18 1.17 -10.39
C VAL A 72 -5.61 1.67 -10.53
N THR A 73 -6.59 0.93 -10.00
CA THR A 73 -8.02 1.20 -10.11
C THR A 73 -8.80 0.37 -9.08
N LEU A 74 -9.60 1.01 -8.25
CA LEU A 74 -10.70 0.33 -7.56
C LEU A 74 -11.92 0.33 -8.45
N GLU A 75 -12.69 -0.76 -8.41
CA GLU A 75 -13.92 -0.97 -9.17
C GLU A 75 -14.75 0.33 -9.31
N GLY A 76 -14.57 1.00 -10.45
CA GLY A 76 -15.35 2.15 -10.88
C GLY A 76 -14.74 3.54 -10.72
N HIS A 77 -13.75 3.79 -9.85
CA HIS A 77 -13.39 5.19 -9.53
C HIS A 77 -11.89 5.49 -9.41
N PHE A 78 -11.16 4.98 -8.42
CA PHE A 78 -9.88 5.60 -7.99
C PHE A 78 -8.90 4.60 -7.35
N SER A 79 -7.58 4.86 -7.30
CA SER A 79 -6.59 3.92 -6.71
C SER A 79 -5.94 4.45 -5.45
N ARG A 80 -5.85 3.64 -4.39
CA ARG A 80 -5.14 4.01 -3.15
C ARG A 80 -3.66 3.60 -3.11
N GLY A 81 -3.12 3.03 -4.20
CA GLY A 81 -1.75 2.51 -4.21
C GLY A 81 -1.50 1.36 -3.22
N SER A 82 -2.55 0.62 -2.83
CA SER A 82 -2.49 -0.54 -1.92
C SER A 82 -3.10 -1.75 -2.62
N TYR A 83 -2.65 -2.96 -2.26
CA TYR A 83 -3.19 -4.21 -2.79
C TYR A 83 -3.09 -5.36 -1.80
N SER A 84 -3.87 -6.40 -2.09
CA SER A 84 -3.91 -7.66 -1.35
C SER A 84 -3.72 -8.79 -2.36
N VAL A 85 -2.85 -9.75 -2.04
CA VAL A 85 -2.55 -10.90 -2.91
C VAL A 85 -2.33 -12.14 -2.06
N GLN A 86 -2.80 -13.29 -2.55
CA GLN A 86 -2.45 -14.57 -1.95
C GLN A 86 -1.07 -14.99 -2.45
N VAL A 87 -0.10 -15.08 -1.54
CA VAL A 87 1.30 -15.43 -1.88
C VAL A 87 1.44 -16.95 -2.00
N ILE A 88 0.85 -17.66 -1.05
CA ILE A 88 0.69 -19.12 -1.03
C ILE A 88 -0.65 -19.45 -0.36
N GLU A 89 -1.10 -20.70 -0.46
CA GLU A 89 -2.28 -21.16 0.27
C GLU A 89 -2.12 -20.91 1.78
N GLY A 90 -3.13 -20.32 2.42
CA GLY A 90 -3.07 -19.95 3.84
C GLY A 90 -2.30 -18.66 4.17
N LEU A 91 -1.71 -17.96 3.18
CA LEU A 91 -0.97 -16.71 3.43
C LEU A 91 -1.30 -15.63 2.39
N ARG A 92 -1.79 -14.49 2.90
CA ARG A 92 -1.98 -13.26 2.14
C ARG A 92 -0.92 -12.22 2.48
N LEU A 93 -0.60 -11.40 1.49
CA LEU A 93 0.18 -10.19 1.65
C LEU A 93 -0.72 -8.99 1.35
N ILE A 94 -0.69 -8.01 2.25
CA ILE A 94 -1.31 -6.70 2.05
C ILE A 94 -0.18 -5.68 1.95
N SER A 95 -0.02 -5.06 0.78
CA SER A 95 0.81 -3.88 0.63
C SER A 95 -0.03 -2.63 0.88
N LEU A 96 0.33 -1.86 1.90
CA LEU A 96 -0.39 -0.70 2.37
C LEU A 96 0.38 0.58 2.04
N ASN A 97 -0.30 1.54 1.40
CA ASN A 97 0.25 2.87 1.16
C ASN A 97 0.17 3.71 2.45
N SER A 98 1.27 3.77 3.18
CA SER A 98 1.39 4.57 4.40
C SER A 98 1.69 6.06 4.14
N GLY A 99 1.83 6.49 2.88
CA GLY A 99 1.86 7.91 2.52
C GLY A 99 0.59 8.68 2.93
N PHE A 100 -0.52 7.97 3.16
CA PHE A 100 -1.76 8.53 3.72
C PHE A 100 -1.76 8.76 5.23
N CYS A 101 -0.68 8.36 5.91
CA CYS A 101 -0.48 8.72 7.30
C CYS A 101 0.66 9.70 7.50
N GLU A 102 1.48 9.96 6.46
CA GLU A 102 2.64 10.82 6.55
C GLU A 102 2.29 12.25 7.01
N THR A 103 2.87 12.69 8.12
CA THR A 103 2.62 14.01 8.73
C THR A 103 2.95 15.17 7.80
N THR A 104 3.92 14.99 6.90
CA THR A 104 4.33 15.99 5.91
C THR A 104 3.69 15.80 4.52
N ASN A 105 2.71 14.89 4.40
CA ASN A 105 1.82 14.87 3.23
C ASN A 105 0.80 16.01 3.34
N PHE A 106 1.15 17.15 2.72
CA PHE A 106 0.36 18.38 2.85
C PHE A 106 -1.10 18.27 2.36
N PHE A 107 -1.43 17.31 1.50
CA PHE A 107 -2.81 17.09 1.05
C PHE A 107 -3.74 16.65 2.19
N LEU A 108 -3.21 16.00 3.22
CA LEU A 108 -3.99 15.50 4.35
C LEU A 108 -4.51 16.63 5.25
N TYR A 109 -3.95 17.84 5.16
CA TYR A 109 -4.45 19.01 5.90
C TYR A 109 -5.80 19.51 5.39
N LEU A 110 -6.20 19.13 4.18
CA LEU A 110 -7.54 19.40 3.65
C LEU A 110 -8.58 18.48 4.31
N ASN A 111 -8.24 17.20 4.49
CA ASN A 111 -9.06 16.21 5.20
C ASN A 111 -8.21 14.98 5.61
N GLN A 112 -8.14 14.71 6.91
CA GLN A 112 -7.40 13.55 7.46
C GLN A 112 -8.28 12.31 7.66
N SER A 113 -9.60 12.42 7.40
CA SER A 113 -10.56 11.35 7.68
C SER A 113 -10.45 10.26 6.62
N ASP A 114 -9.82 9.14 7.01
CA ASP A 114 -9.63 7.92 6.21
C ASP A 114 -9.36 8.17 4.71
N PRO A 115 -8.18 8.74 4.35
CA PRO A 115 -7.86 9.09 2.98
C PRO A 115 -8.01 7.87 2.07
N ASP A 116 -8.79 8.04 1.00
CA ASP A 116 -9.17 6.97 0.05
C ASP A 116 -9.76 5.71 0.69
N GLY A 117 -10.36 5.82 1.87
CA GLY A 117 -10.94 4.69 2.60
C GLY A 117 -9.90 3.63 2.97
N THR A 118 -8.64 4.01 3.16
CA THR A 118 -7.50 3.09 3.36
C THR A 118 -7.68 2.19 4.59
N MET A 119 -8.13 2.73 5.71
CA MET A 119 -8.42 1.97 6.94
C MET A 119 -9.66 1.11 6.79
N THR A 120 -10.72 1.66 6.17
CA THR A 120 -11.93 0.89 5.85
C THR A 120 -11.61 -0.33 4.97
N TRP A 121 -10.77 -0.14 3.96
CA TRP A 121 -10.31 -1.19 3.07
C TRP A 121 -9.45 -2.23 3.79
N LEU A 122 -8.48 -1.79 4.61
CA LEU A 122 -7.62 -2.69 5.38
C LEU A 122 -8.45 -3.59 6.30
N ALA A 123 -9.42 -3.03 7.02
CA ALA A 123 -10.30 -3.79 7.88
C ALA A 123 -11.11 -4.85 7.09
N ALA A 124 -11.58 -4.50 5.89
CA ALA A 124 -12.29 -5.43 5.03
C ALA A 124 -11.39 -6.56 4.50
N GLU A 125 -10.15 -6.27 4.11
CA GLU A 125 -9.21 -7.31 3.65
C GLU A 125 -8.79 -8.25 4.77
N LEU A 126 -8.56 -7.73 5.99
CA LEU A 126 -8.27 -8.56 7.15
C LEU A 126 -9.46 -9.45 7.52
N PHE A 127 -10.69 -8.94 7.43
CA PHE A 127 -11.89 -9.74 7.63
C PHE A 127 -12.04 -10.85 6.57
N LYS A 128 -11.75 -10.56 5.30
CA LYS A 128 -11.73 -11.59 4.24
C LYS A 128 -10.70 -12.69 4.53
N ALA A 129 -9.52 -12.32 5.01
CA ALA A 129 -8.49 -13.28 5.40
C ALA A 129 -8.93 -14.14 6.60
N GLU A 130 -9.54 -13.52 7.61
CA GLU A 130 -10.07 -14.21 8.79
C GLU A 130 -11.12 -15.26 8.40
N VAL A 131 -12.10 -14.87 7.56
CA VAL A 131 -13.14 -15.80 7.05
C VAL A 131 -12.53 -16.94 6.23
N ALA A 132 -11.45 -16.67 5.49
CA ALA A 132 -10.74 -17.67 4.71
C ALA A 132 -9.79 -18.56 5.55
N GLY A 133 -9.52 -18.20 6.80
CA GLY A 133 -8.51 -18.87 7.64
C GLY A 133 -7.06 -18.56 7.22
N ASP A 134 -6.84 -17.49 6.44
CA ASP A 134 -5.52 -17.09 5.97
C ASP A 134 -4.76 -16.28 7.04
N SER A 135 -3.45 -16.52 7.14
CA SER A 135 -2.53 -15.60 7.81
C SER A 135 -2.21 -14.40 6.93
N VAL A 136 -1.79 -13.27 7.53
CA VAL A 136 -1.59 -12.03 6.78
C VAL A 136 -0.24 -11.41 7.10
N HIS A 137 0.54 -11.08 6.07
CA HIS A 137 1.67 -10.16 6.18
C HIS A 137 1.24 -8.78 5.72
N ILE A 138 1.48 -7.75 6.52
CA ILE A 138 1.27 -6.34 6.13
C ILE A 138 2.63 -5.73 5.80
N LEU A 139 2.73 -5.26 4.57
CA LEU A 139 3.89 -4.64 3.94
C LEU A 139 3.61 -3.11 3.92
N SER A 140 4.37 -2.30 4.68
CA SER A 140 4.24 -0.83 4.74
C SER A 140 5.62 -0.16 4.86
N HIS A 141 5.74 1.08 4.37
CA HIS A 141 6.97 1.86 4.54
C HIS A 141 7.01 2.64 5.86
N ILE A 142 6.16 3.66 6.04
CA ILE A 142 6.12 4.45 7.27
C ILE A 142 5.51 3.59 8.39
N PRO A 143 6.22 3.39 9.52
CA PRO A 143 5.69 2.65 10.65
C PRO A 143 4.55 3.42 11.33
N PRO A 144 3.36 2.82 11.54
CA PRO A 144 2.24 3.53 12.15
C PRO A 144 2.45 3.95 13.61
N GLY A 145 3.50 3.46 14.27
CA GLY A 145 3.84 3.83 15.64
C GLY A 145 4.91 4.93 15.77
N ASP A 146 5.41 5.45 14.64
CA ASP A 146 6.44 6.49 14.63
C ASP A 146 5.86 7.91 14.53
N GLY A 147 6.67 8.92 14.86
CA GLY A 147 6.34 10.35 14.76
C GLY A 147 6.07 10.84 13.34
N GLU A 148 6.47 10.10 12.30
CA GLU A 148 6.13 10.39 10.90
C GLU A 148 4.66 10.14 10.56
N CYS A 149 3.93 9.36 11.38
CA CYS A 149 2.53 8.99 11.10
C CYS A 149 1.53 9.82 11.93
N LEU A 150 0.47 10.32 11.29
CA LEU A 150 -0.62 11.05 11.94
C LEU A 150 -1.25 10.20 13.03
N GLU A 151 -1.33 10.76 14.24
CA GLU A 151 -1.80 10.04 15.44
C GLU A 151 -3.20 9.42 15.25
N GLY A 152 -4.11 10.14 14.59
CA GLY A 152 -5.45 9.62 14.30
C GLY A 152 -5.42 8.38 13.41
N TRP A 153 -4.58 8.38 12.38
CA TRP A 153 -4.40 7.24 11.48
C TRP A 153 -3.75 6.06 12.23
N ALA A 154 -2.65 6.33 12.93
CA ALA A 154 -1.91 5.37 13.76
C ALA A 154 -2.81 4.63 14.75
N ARG A 155 -3.67 5.36 15.48
CA ARG A 155 -4.60 4.79 16.45
C ARG A 155 -5.66 3.89 15.79
N ASN A 156 -6.13 4.25 14.59
CA ASN A 156 -7.10 3.42 13.86
C ASN A 156 -6.43 2.14 13.33
N TYR A 157 -5.24 2.25 12.75
CA TYR A 157 -4.44 1.11 12.34
C TYR A 157 -4.21 0.12 13.49
N TYR A 158 -3.77 0.63 14.65
CA TYR A 158 -3.55 -0.18 15.84
C TYR A 158 -4.82 -0.95 16.25
N LYS A 159 -5.98 -0.28 16.29
CA LYS A 159 -7.25 -0.94 16.63
C LYS A 159 -7.65 -2.02 15.63
N ILE A 160 -7.45 -1.76 14.33
CA ILE A 160 -7.76 -2.70 13.26
C ILE A 160 -6.90 -3.95 13.39
N VAL A 161 -5.58 -3.80 13.51
CA VAL A 161 -4.68 -4.95 13.66
C VAL A 161 -4.93 -5.68 14.97
N GLN A 162 -5.11 -4.96 16.09
CA GLN A 162 -5.41 -5.56 17.39
C GLN A 162 -6.67 -6.43 17.35
N ARG A 163 -7.70 -6.02 16.59
CA ARG A 163 -8.90 -6.83 16.37
C ARG A 163 -8.60 -8.12 15.62
N SER A 164 -7.78 -8.05 14.59
CA SER A 164 -7.44 -9.17 13.70
C SER A 164 -6.31 -10.07 14.22
N THR A 165 -5.74 -9.76 15.39
CA THR A 165 -4.59 -10.50 15.96
C THR A 165 -4.83 -11.98 16.30
N PRO A 166 -6.06 -12.51 16.45
CA PRO A 166 -6.24 -13.97 16.49
C PRO A 166 -5.74 -14.68 15.21
N SER A 167 -5.69 -13.97 14.08
CA SER A 167 -5.05 -14.37 12.82
C SER A 167 -3.64 -13.80 12.80
N TYR A 168 -2.62 -14.62 12.54
CA TYR A 168 -1.21 -14.23 12.63
C TYR A 168 -0.86 -13.08 11.65
N VAL A 169 -0.91 -11.84 12.15
CA VAL A 169 -0.50 -10.63 11.41
C VAL A 169 0.97 -10.34 11.69
N THR A 170 1.81 -10.37 10.65
CA THR A 170 3.23 -9.98 10.75
C THR A 170 3.49 -8.72 9.92
N PHE A 171 4.30 -7.81 10.45
CA PHE A 171 4.66 -6.56 9.78
C PHE A 171 6.06 -6.64 9.19
N LEU A 172 6.19 -6.16 7.95
CA LEU A 172 7.48 -5.95 7.29
C LEU A 172 7.60 -4.45 7.01
N LEU A 173 8.54 -3.81 7.70
CA LEU A 173 8.94 -2.41 7.51
C LEU A 173 10.30 -2.40 6.79
N TYR A 174 10.45 -1.58 5.75
CA TYR A 174 11.68 -1.43 4.96
C TYR A 174 11.81 0.00 4.45
#